data_AF-G6XM39-F1
#
_entry.id   AF-G6XM39-F1
#
_cell.length_a   1.000
_cell.length_b   1.000
_cell.length_c   1.000
_cell.angle_alpha   90.00
_cell.angle_beta   90.00
_cell.angle_gamma   90.00
#
_symmetry.space_group_name_H-M   'P 1'
#
loop_
_entity.id
_entity.type
_entity.pdbx_description
1 polymer ?
#
loop_
_entity_poly.entity_id
_entity_poly.type
_entity_poly.pdbx_seq_one_letter_code
_entity_poly.pdbx_strand_id
1 'polypeptide(L)'
;MAHQPKLFWHDLRDDIFLIGRDNAGEEFSDLLLRKLSRQGDKPNLQFHDIGSIRILALVAEGMGIGLLTDAWIRVRSSLALKDIRIVDISDGGSPSHLDYMAAWRNDSTSPVLKKLVGHFHAERARV
;
A
#
# COMPACT_ATOMS: atom_id res chain seq x y z
N MET A 1 -3.56 5.74 20.43
CA MET A 1 -2.16 5.41 20.06
C MET A 1 -1.42 6.55 19.33
N ALA A 2 -1.96 7.77 19.26
CA ALA A 2 -1.47 8.88 18.42
C ALA A 2 -0.20 9.64 18.90
N HIS A 3 0.69 9.01 19.70
CA HIS A 3 1.87 9.67 20.28
C HIS A 3 3.21 8.96 19.99
N GLN A 4 3.23 7.85 19.24
CA GLN A 4 4.50 7.21 18.87
C GLN A 4 4.98 7.70 17.49
N PRO A 5 6.22 8.21 17.37
CA PRO A 5 6.75 8.75 16.11
C PRO A 5 7.04 7.68 15.05
N LYS A 6 7.01 6.39 15.43
CA LYS A 6 7.14 5.23 14.56
C LYS A 6 6.27 4.11 15.12
N LEU A 7 5.51 3.44 14.27
CA LEU A 7 4.76 2.24 14.61
C LEU A 7 5.50 1.03 14.07
N PHE A 8 5.44 -0.10 14.76
CA PHE A 8 5.90 -1.38 14.25
C PHE A 8 4.72 -2.28 13.92
N TRP A 9 4.90 -3.25 13.04
CA TRP A 9 3.82 -4.17 12.66
C TRP A 9 3.16 -4.85 13.86
N HIS A 10 3.94 -5.25 14.86
CA HIS A 10 3.41 -5.90 16.06
C HIS A 10 2.49 -4.99 16.90
N ASP A 11 2.62 -3.67 16.78
CA ASP A 11 1.76 -2.71 17.49
C ASP A 11 0.34 -2.63 16.87
N LEU A 12 0.18 -3.11 15.63
CA LEU A 12 -1.06 -3.01 14.84
C LEU A 12 -1.86 -4.32 14.79
N ARG A 13 -1.49 -5.32 15.59
CA ARG A 13 -2.05 -6.68 15.50
C ARG A 13 -3.56 -6.71 15.74
N ASP A 14 -4.03 -5.87 16.66
CA ASP A 14 -5.42 -5.87 17.10
C ASP A 14 -6.30 -4.86 16.33
N ASP A 15 -5.70 -4.09 15.41
CA ASP A 15 -6.41 -3.11 14.59
C ASP A 15 -7.16 -3.77 13.42
N ILE A 16 -8.23 -3.10 12.97
CA ILE A 16 -9.01 -3.49 11.78
C ILE A 16 -8.38 -2.84 10.55
N PHE A 17 -7.86 -3.67 9.64
CA PHE A 17 -7.36 -3.22 8.35
C PHE A 17 -8.48 -3.23 7.31
N LEU A 18 -8.77 -2.05 6.76
CA LEU A 18 -9.70 -1.86 5.67
C LEU A 18 -9.00 -2.13 4.34
N ILE A 19 -9.52 -3.08 3.56
CA ILE A 19 -8.91 -3.54 2.31
C ILE A 19 -9.85 -3.25 1.13
N GLY A 20 -9.32 -2.61 0.09
CA GLY A 20 -10.05 -2.34 -1.15
C GLY A 20 -10.11 -3.55 -2.09
N ARG A 21 -11.04 -3.53 -3.05
CA ARG A 21 -11.16 -4.52 -4.12
C ARG A 21 -10.44 -4.05 -5.39
N ASP A 22 -9.12 -4.04 -5.33
CA ASP A 22 -8.22 -3.85 -6.47
C ASP A 22 -6.88 -4.58 -6.22
N ASN A 23 -6.00 -4.57 -7.23
CA ASN A 23 -4.70 -5.25 -7.13
C ASN A 23 -3.88 -4.76 -5.93
N ALA A 24 -3.98 -3.47 -5.56
CA ALA A 24 -3.27 -2.96 -4.39
C ALA A 24 -3.82 -3.56 -3.09
N GLY A 25 -5.14 -3.73 -3.00
CA GLY A 25 -5.80 -4.39 -1.87
C GLY A 25 -5.36 -5.84 -1.68
N GLU A 26 -5.20 -6.58 -2.77
CA GLU A 26 -4.65 -7.95 -2.75
C GLU A 26 -3.22 -7.96 -2.20
N GLU A 27 -2.35 -7.10 -2.74
CA GLU A 27 -0.96 -6.96 -2.28
C GLU A 27 -0.87 -6.54 -0.80
N PHE A 28 -1.76 -5.65 -0.34
CA PHE A 28 -1.84 -5.24 1.06
C PHE A 28 -2.29 -6.39 1.96
N SER A 29 -3.30 -7.16 1.56
CA SER A 29 -3.75 -8.35 2.29
C SER A 29 -2.61 -9.35 2.46
N ASP A 30 -1.88 -9.63 1.38
CA ASP A 30 -0.75 -10.55 1.40
C ASP A 30 0.39 -10.04 2.28
N LEU A 31 0.70 -8.74 2.22
CA LEU A 31 1.68 -8.12 3.11
C LEU A 31 1.27 -8.27 4.58
N LEU A 32 0.01 -7.97 4.92
CA LEU A 32 -0.51 -8.08 6.28
C LEU A 32 -0.46 -9.52 6.79
N LEU A 33 -0.82 -10.48 5.95
CA LEU A 33 -0.69 -11.90 6.28
C LEU A 33 0.77 -12.27 6.55
N ARG A 34 1.72 -11.84 5.74
CA ARG A 34 3.16 -12.10 5.95
C ARG A 34 3.71 -11.45 7.23
N LYS A 35 3.26 -10.24 7.55
CA LYS A 35 3.80 -9.44 8.67
C LYS A 35 3.16 -9.77 10.02
N LEU A 36 1.87 -10.09 10.03
CA LEU A 36 1.08 -10.18 11.26
C LEU A 36 0.68 -11.62 11.63
N SER A 37 0.61 -12.54 10.66
CA SER A 37 0.20 -13.91 10.97
C SER A 37 1.19 -14.60 11.92
N ARG A 38 0.66 -15.25 12.95
CA ARG A 38 1.39 -16.17 13.83
C ARG A 38 0.60 -17.47 13.94
N GLN A 39 1.18 -18.50 14.55
CA GLN A 39 0.50 -19.79 14.72
C GLN A 39 -0.90 -19.61 15.30
N GLY A 40 -1.92 -19.87 14.47
CA GLY A 40 -3.35 -19.80 14.83
C GLY A 40 -3.99 -18.41 14.77
N ASP A 41 -3.22 -17.35 14.55
CA ASP A 41 -3.70 -15.95 14.63
C ASP A 41 -3.46 -15.20 13.32
N LYS A 42 -4.49 -14.50 12.84
CA LYS A 42 -4.50 -13.77 11.57
C LYS A 42 -4.88 -12.31 11.80
N PRO A 43 -4.35 -11.37 11.00
CA PRO A 43 -4.76 -9.97 11.07
C PRO A 43 -6.27 -9.82 10.80
N ASN A 44 -6.88 -8.83 11.43
CA ASN A 44 -8.29 -8.50 11.21
C ASN A 44 -8.44 -7.70 9.91
N LEU A 45 -8.86 -8.38 8.83
CA LEU A 45 -9.02 -7.80 7.51
C LEU A 45 -10.51 -7.62 7.18
N GLN A 46 -10.90 -6.39 6.85
CA GLN A 46 -12.25 -6.06 6.40
C GLN A 46 -12.23 -5.59 4.94
N PHE A 47 -12.78 -6.41 4.06
CA PHE A 47 -12.81 -6.13 2.62
C PHE A 47 -14.01 -5.25 2.24
N HIS A 48 -13.77 -4.26 1.40
CA HIS A 48 -14.79 -3.37 0.85
C HIS A 48 -14.77 -3.39 -0.67
N ASP A 49 -15.94 -3.31 -1.29
CA ASP A 49 -16.13 -3.31 -2.74
C ASP A 49 -15.84 -1.92 -3.38
N ILE A 50 -14.70 -1.33 -3.01
CA ILE A 50 -14.21 -0.04 -3.49
C ILE A 50 -12.69 -0.12 -3.70
N GLY A 51 -12.14 0.69 -4.61
CA GLY A 51 -10.68 0.74 -4.81
C GLY A 51 -9.93 1.22 -3.57
N SER A 52 -8.69 0.77 -3.39
CA SER A 52 -7.86 0.99 -2.20
C SER A 52 -7.63 2.47 -1.90
N ILE A 53 -7.59 3.35 -2.90
CA ILE A 53 -7.51 4.80 -2.66
C ILE A 53 -8.78 5.36 -1.99
N ARG A 54 -9.95 4.75 -2.24
CA ARG A 54 -11.24 5.19 -1.66
C ARG A 54 -11.44 4.69 -0.23
N ILE A 55 -10.71 3.67 0.20
CA ILE A 55 -10.67 3.21 1.60
C ILE A 55 -10.33 4.37 2.54
N LEU A 56 -9.53 5.34 2.08
CA LEU A 56 -9.21 6.52 2.85
C LEU A 56 -10.43 7.31 3.34
N ALA A 57 -11.54 7.32 2.61
CA ALA A 57 -12.76 7.94 3.09
C ALA A 57 -13.32 7.22 4.32
N LEU A 58 -13.25 5.89 4.37
CA LEU A 58 -13.70 5.09 5.52
C LEU A 58 -12.75 5.24 6.73
N VAL A 59 -11.45 5.40 6.45
CA VAL A 59 -10.45 5.71 7.49
C VAL A 59 -10.72 7.09 8.11
N ALA A 60 -11.08 8.10 7.30
CA ALA A 60 -11.44 9.43 7.80
C ALA A 60 -12.68 9.40 8.72
N GLU A 61 -13.61 8.47 8.48
CA GLU A 61 -14.78 8.23 9.34
C GLU A 61 -14.46 7.35 10.57
N GLY A 62 -13.20 6.96 10.78
CA GLY A 62 -12.76 6.21 11.95
C GLY A 62 -13.12 4.72 11.94
N MET A 63 -13.43 4.13 10.78
CA MET A 63 -13.85 2.72 10.69
C MET A 63 -12.69 1.71 10.86
N GLY A 64 -11.45 2.17 10.81
CA GLY A 64 -10.26 1.33 10.92
C GLY A 64 -9.03 2.02 10.33
N ILE A 65 -8.01 1.23 10.00
CA ILE A 65 -6.78 1.70 9.36
C ILE A 65 -6.67 1.18 7.93
N GLY A 66 -6.08 1.98 7.04
CA GLY A 66 -5.78 1.59 5.67
C GLY A 66 -4.27 1.61 5.43
N LEU A 67 -3.78 0.74 4.54
CA LEU A 67 -2.41 0.81 4.05
C LEU A 67 -2.31 1.74 2.84
N LEU A 68 -1.19 2.44 2.74
CA LEU A 68 -0.83 3.29 1.61
C LEU A 68 0.62 3.00 1.23
N THR A 69 0.93 3.21 -0.04
CA THR A 69 2.31 3.26 -0.50
C THR A 69 2.80 4.70 -0.58
N ASP A 70 4.11 4.91 -0.51
CA ASP A 70 4.72 6.24 -0.60
C ASP A 70 4.33 6.98 -1.89
N ALA A 71 4.07 6.23 -2.97
CA ALA A 71 3.60 6.78 -4.24
C ALA A 71 2.27 7.53 -4.08
N TRP A 72 1.40 7.11 -3.17
CA TRP A 72 0.10 7.74 -2.93
C TRP A 72 0.15 8.92 -1.97
N ILE A 73 1.20 9.02 -1.13
CA ILE A 73 1.40 10.18 -0.25
C ILE A 73 1.47 11.48 -1.07
N ARG A 74 2.11 11.43 -2.26
CA ARG A 74 2.18 12.57 -3.19
C ARG A 74 0.82 12.94 -3.79
N VAL A 75 -0.10 11.99 -3.93
CA VAL A 75 -1.45 12.20 -4.45
C VAL A 75 -2.37 12.81 -3.37
N ARG A 76 -2.05 12.66 -2.08
CA ARG A 76 -2.85 13.22 -0.98
C ARG A 76 -3.05 14.73 -1.05
N SER A 77 -2.12 15.48 -1.62
CA SER A 77 -2.27 16.93 -1.77
C SER A 77 -3.55 17.33 -2.53
N SER A 78 -4.11 16.43 -3.35
CA SER A 78 -5.40 16.64 -4.03
C SER A 78 -6.61 15.97 -3.32
N LEU A 79 -6.37 15.03 -2.40
CA LEU A 79 -7.40 14.36 -1.60
C LEU A 79 -7.45 15.03 -0.22
N ALA A 80 -8.27 16.07 -0.08
CA ALA A 80 -8.39 16.91 1.12
C ALA A 80 -8.99 16.17 2.35
N LEU A 81 -8.34 15.10 2.80
CA LEU A 81 -8.76 14.25 3.91
C LEU A 81 -8.16 14.82 5.20
N LYS A 82 -8.93 15.69 5.87
CA LYS A 82 -8.49 16.45 7.05
C LYS A 82 -8.28 15.59 8.30
N ASP A 83 -8.92 14.43 8.35
CA ASP A 83 -9.03 13.62 9.58
C ASP A 83 -8.20 12.33 9.55
N ILE A 84 -7.21 12.26 8.65
CA ILE A 84 -6.30 11.10 8.55
C ILE A 84 -4.89 11.48 8.97
N ARG A 85 -4.36 10.72 9.92
CA ARG A 85 -2.93 10.70 10.24
C ARG A 85 -2.26 9.58 9.46
N ILE A 86 -1.23 9.92 8.68
CA ILE A 86 -0.35 8.94 8.03
C ILE A 86 0.86 8.74 8.95
N VAL A 87 1.19 7.48 9.21
CA VAL A 87 2.32 7.09 10.06
C VAL A 87 3.10 6.00 9.35
N ASP A 88 4.41 6.14 9.32
CA ASP A 88 5.29 5.11 8.76
C ASP A 88 5.31 3.88 9.66
N ILE A 89 5.24 2.70 9.05
CA ILE A 89 5.37 1.42 9.73
C ILE A 89 6.80 0.92 9.56
N SER A 90 7.50 0.73 10.67
CA SER A 90 8.87 0.23 10.70
C SER A 90 8.91 -1.29 10.86
N ASP A 91 9.83 -1.92 10.14
CA ASP A 91 10.19 -3.33 10.33
C ASP A 91 11.28 -3.56 11.39
N GLY A 92 11.72 -2.51 12.09
CA GLY A 92 12.92 -2.57 12.94
C GLY A 92 14.25 -2.66 12.16
N GLY A 93 14.18 -2.77 10.82
CA GLY A 93 15.30 -2.76 9.88
C GLY A 93 14.97 -1.92 8.63
N SER A 94 15.18 -2.48 7.44
CA SER A 94 14.79 -1.85 6.17
C SER A 94 13.27 -1.66 6.07
N PRO A 95 12.76 -0.59 5.42
CA PRO A 95 11.33 -0.40 5.22
C PRO A 95 10.67 -1.59 4.53
N SER A 96 9.42 -1.86 4.88
CA SER A 96 8.57 -2.76 4.08
C SER A 96 8.38 -2.13 2.71
N HIS A 97 8.82 -2.84 1.66
CA HIS A 97 8.61 -2.41 0.28
C HIS A 97 7.52 -3.26 -0.36
N LEU A 98 6.76 -2.62 -1.24
CA LEU A 98 5.90 -3.28 -2.20
C LEU A 98 6.54 -3.11 -3.56
N ASP A 99 6.79 -4.23 -4.23
CA ASP A 99 7.36 -4.23 -5.56
C ASP A 99 6.28 -3.88 -6.59
N TYR A 100 6.65 -3.02 -7.53
CA TYR A 100 5.83 -2.72 -8.70
C TYR A 100 6.45 -3.38 -9.92
N MET A 101 5.63 -4.09 -10.66
CA MET A 101 6.04 -4.73 -11.90
C MET A 101 5.11 -4.33 -13.05
N ALA A 102 5.71 -4.14 -14.22
CA ALA A 102 5.00 -4.10 -15.49
C ALA A 102 5.47 -5.31 -16.30
N ALA A 103 4.53 -6.10 -16.82
CA ALA A 103 4.82 -7.26 -17.65
C ALA A 103 4.27 -7.08 -19.06
N TRP A 104 4.99 -7.59 -20.04
CA TRP A 104 4.58 -7.61 -21.43
C TRP A 104 5.04 -8.91 -22.09
N ARG A 105 4.45 -9.24 -23.24
CA ARG A 105 4.89 -10.40 -24.02
C ARG A 105 6.28 -10.15 -24.61
N ASN A 106 7.15 -11.15 -24.51
CA ASN A 106 8.51 -11.10 -25.04
C ASN A 106 8.55 -10.87 -26.57
N ASP A 107 7.50 -11.25 -27.29
CA ASP A 107 7.38 -11.10 -28.75
C ASP A 107 6.63 -9.82 -29.18
N SER A 108 6.37 -8.88 -28.27
CA SER A 108 5.62 -7.66 -28.60
C SER A 108 6.40 -6.75 -29.55
N THR A 109 5.81 -6.48 -30.71
CA THR A 109 6.37 -5.59 -31.74
C THR A 109 5.90 -4.14 -31.60
N SER A 110 5.02 -3.82 -30.63
CA SER A 110 4.43 -2.49 -30.44
C SER A 110 5.50 -1.40 -30.27
N PRO A 111 5.57 -0.42 -31.19
CA PRO A 111 6.53 0.70 -31.07
C PRO A 111 6.29 1.55 -29.82
N VAL A 112 5.02 1.70 -29.40
CA VAL A 112 4.65 2.47 -28.21
C VAL A 112 5.17 1.79 -26.95
N LEU A 113 4.99 0.46 -26.83
CA LEU A 113 5.50 -0.29 -25.68
C LEU A 113 7.02 -0.23 -25.62
N LYS A 114 7.72 -0.40 -26.74
CA LYS A 114 9.19 -0.27 -26.80
C LYS A 114 9.65 1.10 -26.30
N LYS A 115 8.97 2.17 -26.72
CA LYS A 115 9.28 3.54 -26.27
C LYS A 115 9.01 3.71 -24.77
N LEU A 116 7.90 3.17 -24.26
CA LEU A 116 7.54 3.24 -22.85
C LEU A 116 8.53 2.48 -21.95
N VAL A 117 8.89 1.24 -22.32
CA VAL A 117 9.89 0.44 -21.59
C VAL A 117 11.25 1.12 -21.61
N GLY A 118 11.67 1.66 -22.76
CA GLY A 118 12.89 2.45 -22.86
C GLY A 118 12.88 3.67 -21.93
N HIS A 119 11.75 4.35 -21.80
CA HIS A 119 11.57 5.46 -20.87
C HIS A 119 11.71 5.00 -19.40
N PHE A 120 11.08 3.89 -19.00
CA PHE A 120 11.21 3.35 -17.65
C PHE A 120 12.67 2.98 -17.31
N HIS A 121 13.41 2.38 -18.24
CA HIS A 121 14.83 2.08 -18.03
C HIS A 121 15.68 3.34 -17.84
N ALA A 122 15.42 4.40 -18.62
CA ALA A 122 16.15 5.66 -18.52
C ALA A 122 15.89 6.39 -17.18
N GLU A 123 14.63 6.42 -16.72
CA GLU A 123 14.27 7.04 -15.44
C GLU A 123 14.83 6.28 -14.25
N ARG A 124 14.84 4.94 -14.30
CA ARG A 124 15.42 4.11 -13.23
C ARG A 124 16.93 4.32 -13.05
N ALA A 125 17.65 4.75 -14.10
CA ALA A 125 19.08 5.05 -14.02
C ALA A 125 19.39 6.44 -13.41
N ARG A 126 18.37 7.28 -13.18
CA ARG A 126 18.52 8.64 -12.64
C ARG A 126 18.30 8.73 -11.13
N VAL A 127 17.78 7.68 -10.52
CA VAL A 127 17.50 7.56 -9.07
C VAL A 127 18.59 6.72 -8.42
#